data_AF-A0A2K3N9G3-F1
#
_entry.id   AF-A0A2K3N9G3-F1
#
_cell.length_a   1.000
_cell.length_b   1.000
_cell.length_c   1.000
_cell.angle_alpha   90.00
_cell.angle_beta   90.00
_cell.angle_gamma   90.00
#
_symmetry.space_group_name_H-M   'P 1'
#
loop_
_entity.id
_entity.type
_entity.pdbx_description
1 polymer ?
#
loop_
_entity_poly.entity_id
_entity_poly.type
_entity_poly.pdbx_seq_one_letter_code
_entity_poly.pdbx_strand_id
1 'polypeptide(L)'
;AEVTQRLTSAKESSSKPILQSHEDLARKLQEELERNRKSSGSKSDGSGRRMKEVACPICTVHLQVQVPSSGSETIECGVCQHPFLVSSY
;
A
#
# COMPACT_ATOMS: atom_id res chain seq x y z
N ALA A 1 -7.93 49.47 -13.66
CA ALA A 1 -7.46 48.06 -13.63
C ALA A 1 -7.64 47.51 -15.04
N GLU A 2 -6.71 46.84 -15.70
CA GLU A 2 -5.49 46.14 -15.30
C GLU A 2 -4.49 46.16 -16.48
N VAL A 3 -3.21 46.11 -16.14
CA VAL A 3 -2.04 46.18 -17.03
C VAL A 3 -1.81 44.82 -17.70
N THR A 4 -1.69 44.81 -19.03
CA THR A 4 -1.36 43.62 -19.82
C THR A 4 0.08 43.17 -19.55
N GLN A 5 0.29 42.25 -18.61
CA GLN A 5 1.60 41.61 -18.45
C GLN A 5 1.71 40.40 -19.39
N ARG A 6 2.23 40.63 -20.60
CA ARG A 6 2.76 39.56 -21.45
C ARG A 6 4.18 39.26 -20.97
N LEU A 7 4.32 38.22 -20.15
CA LEU A 7 5.63 37.73 -19.74
C LEU A 7 6.37 37.17 -20.96
N THR A 8 7.38 37.93 -21.40
CA THR A 8 8.34 37.51 -22.42
C THR A 8 9.43 36.71 -21.73
N SER A 9 9.37 35.37 -21.83
CA SER A 9 10.46 34.50 -21.37
C SER A 9 11.61 34.55 -22.38
N ALA A 10 12.47 35.56 -22.24
CA ALA A 10 13.73 35.64 -22.98
C ALA A 10 14.83 34.84 -22.29
N LYS A 11 15.42 33.91 -23.06
CA LYS A 11 16.76 33.31 -22.93
C LYS A 11 17.22 32.81 -21.55
N GLU A 12 17.52 31.51 -21.48
CA GLU A 12 18.92 31.10 -21.28
C GLU A 12 19.13 29.64 -21.70
N SER A 13 20.00 29.45 -22.68
CA SER A 13 20.64 28.19 -23.02
C SER A 13 21.53 27.76 -21.86
N SER A 14 20.94 27.17 -20.82
CA SER A 14 21.68 26.48 -19.78
C SER A 14 21.74 25.01 -20.19
N SER A 15 22.82 24.63 -20.89
CA SER A 15 23.20 23.23 -21.10
C SER A 15 23.49 22.60 -19.75
N LYS A 16 22.43 22.25 -19.01
CA LYS A 16 22.51 21.46 -17.79
C LYS A 16 22.37 20.00 -18.19
N PRO A 17 23.31 19.10 -17.87
CA PRO A 17 23.11 17.67 -18.06
C PRO A 17 22.12 17.18 -16.99
N ILE A 18 20.82 17.49 -17.15
CA ILE A 18 19.76 17.02 -16.25
C ILE A 18 19.07 15.76 -16.81
N LEU A 19 19.44 15.33 -18.01
CA LEU A 19 18.88 14.10 -18.57
C LEU A 19 19.56 12.82 -18.03
N GLN A 20 20.76 12.90 -17.46
CA GLN A 20 21.40 11.74 -16.80
C GLN A 20 20.85 11.46 -15.40
N SER A 21 20.11 12.39 -14.80
CA SER A 21 19.61 12.26 -13.42
C SER A 21 18.38 11.36 -13.31
N HIS A 22 17.63 11.15 -14.40
CA HIS A 22 16.38 10.38 -14.35
C HIS A 22 16.60 8.86 -14.45
N GLU A 23 17.60 8.45 -15.23
CA GLU A 23 17.93 7.02 -15.37
C GLU A 23 18.64 6.46 -14.13
N ASP A 24 19.53 7.25 -13.52
CA ASP A 24 20.22 6.84 -12.30
C ASP A 24 19.23 6.65 -11.13
N LEU A 25 18.27 7.56 -11.00
CA LEU A 25 17.22 7.46 -9.99
C LEU A 25 16.33 6.23 -10.19
N ALA A 26 15.97 5.92 -11.44
CA ALA A 26 15.17 4.73 -11.76
C ALA A 26 15.93 3.43 -11.44
N ARG A 27 17.23 3.37 -11.80
CA ARG A 27 18.09 2.22 -11.48
C ARG A 27 18.26 2.06 -9.96
N LYS A 28 18.46 3.15 -9.24
CA LYS A 28 18.58 3.14 -7.77
C LYS A 28 17.27 2.68 -7.10
N LEU A 29 16.12 3.11 -7.63
CA LEU A 29 14.82 2.64 -7.16
C LEU A 29 14.63 1.13 -7.42
N GLN A 30 15.01 0.64 -8.60
CA GLN A 30 14.95 -0.79 -8.91
C GLN A 30 15.84 -1.63 -8.00
N GLU A 31 17.08 -1.20 -7.78
CA GLU A 31 18.03 -1.90 -6.90
C GLU A 31 17.51 -1.97 -5.45
N GLU A 32 16.96 -0.87 -4.93
CA GLU A 32 16.41 -0.83 -3.57
C GLU A 32 15.16 -1.71 -3.41
N LEU A 33 14.29 -1.80 -4.44
CA LEU A 33 13.14 -2.72 -4.44
C LEU A 33 13.58 -4.18 -4.48
N GLU A 34 14.56 -4.51 -5.32
CA GLU A 34 15.12 -5.86 -5.39
C GLU A 34 15.83 -6.25 -4.10
N ARG A 35 16.58 -5.32 -3.50
CA ARG A 35 17.22 -5.51 -2.20
C ARG A 35 16.18 -5.73 -1.12
N ASN A 36 15.14 -4.90 -1.05
CA ASN A 36 14.03 -5.08 -0.11
C ASN A 36 13.34 -6.44 -0.28
N ARG A 37 13.17 -6.91 -1.52
CA ARG A 37 12.62 -8.24 -1.83
C ARG A 37 13.52 -9.38 -1.36
N LYS A 38 14.84 -9.23 -1.50
CA LYS A 38 15.85 -10.23 -1.10
C LYS A 38 16.06 -10.26 0.43
N SER A 39 16.03 -9.10 1.09
CA SER A 39 16.06 -8.99 2.55
C SER A 39 14.73 -9.34 3.22
N SER A 40 13.63 -9.34 2.46
CA SER A 40 12.34 -9.95 2.86
C SER A 40 12.32 -11.46 2.57
N GLY A 41 13.46 -12.13 2.79
CA GLY A 41 13.61 -13.57 2.62
C GLY A 41 12.41 -14.31 3.22
N SER A 42 11.69 -15.01 2.35
CA SER A 42 10.83 -16.15 2.66
C SER A 42 9.90 -15.99 3.86
N LYS A 43 8.85 -15.19 3.72
CA LYS A 43 7.52 -15.55 4.19
C LYS A 43 6.49 -15.19 3.14
N SER A 44 6.24 -16.11 2.24
CA SER A 44 4.96 -16.18 1.53
C SER A 44 3.86 -16.55 2.54
N ASP A 45 3.65 -15.70 3.54
CA ASP A 45 2.54 -15.62 4.51
C ASP A 45 2.84 -14.44 5.46
N GLY A 46 2.91 -13.23 4.90
CA GLY A 46 3.46 -12.05 5.57
C GLY A 46 2.67 -10.77 5.36
N SER A 47 1.46 -10.85 4.80
CA SER A 47 0.44 -9.88 5.22
C SER A 47 0.26 -10.14 6.70
N GLY A 48 0.31 -9.14 7.59
CA GLY A 48 0.28 -9.32 9.05
C GLY A 48 -1.05 -9.89 9.54
N ARG A 49 -1.41 -11.06 9.06
CA ARG A 49 -2.73 -11.63 9.08
C ARG A 49 -2.65 -12.80 10.05
N ARG A 50 -3.13 -12.60 11.26
CA ARG A 50 -3.11 -13.62 12.32
C ARG A 50 -4.39 -14.44 12.25
N MET A 51 -4.31 -15.75 12.45
CA MET A 51 -5.51 -16.55 12.74
C MET A 51 -6.04 -16.16 14.11
N LYS A 52 -7.33 -15.82 14.20
CA LYS A 52 -8.02 -15.48 15.45
C LYS A 52 -9.36 -16.21 15.49
N GLU A 53 -9.75 -16.63 16.68
CA GLU A 53 -11.09 -17.15 16.91
C GLU A 53 -12.06 -16.00 17.17
N VAL A 54 -13.18 -15.97 16.45
CA VAL A 54 -14.23 -14.96 16.56
C VAL A 54 -15.60 -15.64 16.63
N ALA A 55 -16.54 -15.05 17.37
CA ALA A 55 -17.91 -15.53 17.40
C ALA A 55 -18.75 -14.79 16.34
N CYS A 56 -19.56 -15.52 15.57
CA CYS A 56 -20.55 -14.89 14.72
C CYS A 56 -21.62 -14.22 15.59
N PRO A 57 -21.94 -12.93 15.38
CA PRO A 57 -22.92 -12.21 16.20
C PRO A 57 -24.36 -12.71 15.97
N ILE A 58 -24.61 -13.47 14.90
CA ILE A 58 -25.94 -13.93 14.52
C ILE A 58 -26.22 -15.34 15.05
N CYS A 59 -25.35 -16.31 14.73
CA CYS A 59 -25.55 -17.71 15.10
C CYS A 59 -24.66 -18.18 16.26
N THR A 60 -23.83 -17.31 16.84
CA THR A 60 -22.93 -17.59 17.99
C THR A 60 -21.88 -18.68 17.78
N VAL A 61 -21.74 -19.21 16.57
CA VAL A 61 -20.69 -20.17 16.23
C VAL A 61 -19.32 -19.49 16.29
N HIS A 62 -18.31 -20.22 16.77
CA HIS A 62 -16.92 -19.78 16.77
C HIS A 62 -16.27 -20.14 15.44
N LEU A 63 -15.66 -19.16 14.77
CA LEU A 63 -14.96 -19.33 13.51
C LEU A 63 -13.48 -18.97 13.70
N GLN A 64 -12.59 -19.81 13.17
CA GLN A 64 -11.18 -19.48 13.06
C GLN A 64 -10.95 -18.78 11.72
N VAL A 65 -10.68 -17.47 11.79
CA VAL A 65 -10.58 -16.60 10.61
C VAL A 65 -9.29 -15.82 10.64
N GLN A 66 -8.83 -15.43 9.46
CA GLN A 66 -7.64 -14.62 9.33
C GLN A 66 -8.00 -13.14 9.48
N VAL A 67 -7.50 -12.49 10.54
CA VAL A 67 -7.79 -11.08 10.83
C VAL A 67 -6.62 -10.18 10.40
N PRO A 68 -6.89 -8.93 9.94
CA PRO A 68 -5.84 -8.00 9.60
C PRO A 68 -5.02 -7.57 10.83
N SER A 69 -3.76 -7.18 10.62
CA SER A 69 -2.88 -6.65 11.68
C SER A 69 -3.37 -5.33 12.27
N SER A 70 -4.09 -4.53 11.48
CA SER A 70 -4.57 -3.21 11.87
C SER A 70 -5.90 -2.91 11.16
N GLY A 71 -6.75 -2.12 11.80
CA GLY A 71 -8.09 -1.79 11.31
C GLY A 71 -9.13 -2.87 11.57
N SER A 72 -10.14 -2.92 10.69
CA SER A 72 -11.25 -3.86 10.71
C SER A 72 -11.51 -4.39 9.30
N GLU A 73 -11.99 -5.63 9.20
CA GLU A 73 -12.32 -6.29 7.94
C GLU A 73 -13.72 -6.90 8.06
N THR A 74 -14.51 -6.86 6.99
CA THR A 74 -15.78 -7.57 6.91
C THR A 74 -15.52 -8.98 6.44
N ILE A 75 -16.01 -9.98 7.18
CA ILE A 75 -15.96 -11.39 6.81
C ILE A 75 -17.36 -11.97 6.80
N GLU A 76 -17.55 -13.10 6.12
CA GLU A 76 -18.83 -13.82 6.07
C GLU A 76 -18.80 -15.09 6.90
N CYS A 77 -19.86 -15.33 7.68
CA CYS A 77 -20.03 -16.59 8.40
C CYS A 77 -20.45 -17.70 7.42
N GLY A 78 -19.63 -18.75 7.26
CA GLY A 78 -19.97 -19.88 6.38
C GLY A 78 -21.15 -20.75 6.84
N VAL A 79 -21.69 -20.53 8.05
CA VAL A 79 -22.85 -21.27 8.57
C VAL A 79 -24.16 -20.55 8.25
N CYS A 80 -24.25 -19.27 8.58
CA CYS A 80 -25.47 -18.48 8.42
C CYS A 80 -25.40 -17.45 7.28
N GLN A 81 -24.30 -17.44 6.51
CA GLN A 81 -24.04 -16.54 5.38
C GLN A 81 -24.23 -15.05 5.70
N HIS A 82 -24.00 -14.66 6.96
CA HIS A 82 -24.10 -13.26 7.38
C HIS A 82 -22.72 -12.59 7.42
N PRO A 83 -22.56 -11.43 6.78
CA PRO A 83 -21.36 -10.62 6.91
C PRO A 83 -21.31 -9.93 8.28
N PHE A 84 -20.12 -9.85 8.87
CA PHE A 84 -19.85 -9.13 10.11
C PHE A 84 -18.43 -8.57 10.14
N LEU A 85 -18.22 -7.49 10.88
CA LEU A 85 -16.91 -6.85 11.04
C LEU A 85 -16.09 -7.57 12.11
N VAL A 86 -14.85 -7.90 11.77
CA VAL A 86 -13.81 -8.34 12.71
C VAL A 86 -12.74 -7.28 12.82
N SER A 87 -12.29 -7.01 14.04
CA SER A 87 -11.27 -5.99 14.30
C SER A 87 -9.95 -6.58 14.78
N SER A 88 -8.88 -5.86 14.46
CA SER A 88 -7.49 -6.20 14.74
C SER A 88 -7.05 -6.01 16.19
N TYR A 89 -7.83 -5.32 17.03
CA TYR A 89 -7.51 -5.08 18.44
C TYR A 89 -7.56 -6.37 19.27
#